data_AF-A0A3B0VNF4-F1
#
_entry.id   AF-A0A3B0VNF4-F1
#
_cell.length_a   1.000
_cell.length_b   1.000
_cell.length_c   1.000
_cell.angle_alpha   90.00
_cell.angle_beta   90.00
_cell.angle_gamma   90.00
#
_symmetry.space_group_name_H-M   'P 1'
#
loop_
_entity.id
_entity.type
_entity.pdbx_description
1 polymer ?
#
loop_
_entity_poly.entity_id
_entity_poly.type
_entity_poly.pdbx_seq_one_letter_code
_entity_poly.pdbx_strand_id
1 'polypeptide(L)'
;MQSNHSWIWQQKDWPDFNYDSDILLTQISTVSRLIGGLAAICQTLSDVERLDAQELVLTDDAMETAAIEGEILRRSSVRASIRKRLGLPVEREDRDARADGLVSVLLDARLKKPSLTEERLFGWHAALFPGGYSGLHKIRVAKYRGQEEMQIVSGSIGRETVHYVAPPKAELDREMTRFFDWLNTENEQEPLIKAGIAHLWFIMIHPFDDGNGRIGRAVTDHLLARSYPSLMELVSFSKYISLDRKGYYRVLEAA
;
A
#
# COMPACT_ATOMS: atom_id res chain seq x y z
N MET A 1 26.80 22.88 0.15
CA MET A 1 25.78 23.73 0.79
C MET A 1 24.64 22.80 1.18
N GLN A 2 24.54 22.41 2.45
CA GLN A 2 23.39 21.64 2.94
C GLN A 2 22.18 22.57 2.91
N SER A 3 21.20 22.26 2.07
CA SER A 3 19.90 22.93 2.14
C SER A 3 19.34 22.71 3.53
N ASN A 4 18.87 23.79 4.16
CA ASN A 4 18.24 23.84 5.48
C ASN A 4 16.84 23.20 5.43
N HIS A 5 16.73 22.00 4.88
CA HIS A 5 15.48 21.30 4.64
C HIS A 5 15.27 20.31 5.78
N SER A 6 14.30 20.59 6.64
CA SER A 6 13.84 19.67 7.68
C SER A 6 12.82 18.72 7.06
N TRP A 7 13.04 17.42 7.16
CA TRP A 7 12.05 16.42 6.72
C TRP A 7 10.84 16.42 7.65
N ILE A 8 9.69 15.92 7.17
CA ILE A 8 8.43 15.89 7.95
C ILE A 8 8.60 15.24 9.33
N TRP A 9 9.39 14.16 9.42
CA TRP A 9 9.65 13.44 10.67
C TRP A 9 10.54 14.20 11.67
N GLN A 10 11.20 15.27 11.22
CA GLN A 10 12.02 16.15 12.06
C GLN A 10 11.22 17.35 12.59
N GLN A 11 9.98 17.54 12.11
CA GLN A 11 9.12 18.61 12.61
C GLN A 11 8.66 18.30 14.03
N LYS A 12 8.44 19.35 14.83
CA LYS A 12 8.08 19.23 16.25
C LYS A 12 6.80 18.43 16.48
N ASP A 13 5.85 18.55 15.56
CA ASP A 13 4.54 17.94 15.67
C ASP A 13 4.52 16.52 15.07
N TRP A 14 5.66 15.93 14.70
CA TRP A 14 5.68 14.57 14.17
C TRP A 14 5.26 13.51 15.21
N PRO A 15 4.32 12.60 14.89
CA PRO A 15 3.55 12.36 13.66
C PRO A 15 2.09 12.80 13.83
N ASP A 16 1.82 13.86 14.60
CA ASP A 16 0.50 14.44 14.79
C ASP A 16 0.10 15.21 13.52
N PHE A 17 -0.39 14.48 12.52
CA PHE A 17 -0.82 15.03 11.23
C PHE A 17 -2.03 15.96 11.38
N ASN A 18 -1.90 17.15 10.79
CA ASN A 18 -2.98 18.12 10.68
C ASN A 18 -3.51 18.15 9.24
N TYR A 19 -4.82 18.31 9.10
CA TYR A 19 -5.48 18.48 7.81
C TYR A 19 -6.60 19.49 7.93
N ASP A 20 -6.87 20.21 6.84
CA ASP A 20 -7.98 21.14 6.74
C ASP A 20 -9.25 20.34 6.41
N SER A 21 -10.15 20.22 7.39
CA SER A 21 -11.42 19.52 7.20
C SER A 21 -12.29 20.20 6.16
N ASP A 22 -12.31 21.53 6.09
CA ASP A 22 -13.20 22.27 5.21
C ASP A 22 -12.84 22.02 3.74
N ILE A 23 -11.55 21.88 3.44
CA ILE A 23 -11.06 21.51 2.10
C ILE A 23 -11.44 20.07 1.74
N LEU A 24 -11.54 19.15 2.71
CA LEU A 24 -11.78 17.72 2.44
C LEU A 24 -13.26 17.33 2.50
N LEU A 25 -14.09 18.05 3.25
CA LEU A 25 -15.48 17.70 3.53
C LEU A 25 -16.33 17.53 2.25
N THR A 26 -16.12 18.40 1.25
CA THR A 26 -16.87 18.32 -0.01
C THR A 26 -16.52 17.06 -0.81
N GLN A 27 -15.23 16.72 -0.88
CA GLN A 27 -14.72 15.54 -1.57
C GLN A 27 -15.16 14.27 -0.83
N ILE A 28 -15.01 14.24 0.50
CA ILE A 28 -15.42 13.11 1.34
C ILE A 28 -16.92 12.86 1.20
N SER A 29 -17.76 13.90 1.24
CA SER A 29 -19.20 13.77 1.05
C SER A 29 -19.55 13.17 -0.31
N THR A 30 -18.89 13.66 -1.37
CA THR A 30 -19.08 13.13 -2.73
C THR A 30 -18.67 11.66 -2.82
N VAL A 31 -17.50 11.31 -2.29
CA VAL A 31 -16.99 9.93 -2.29
C VAL A 31 -17.89 9.02 -1.45
N SER A 32 -18.35 9.47 -0.29
CA SER A 32 -19.25 8.71 0.59
C SER A 32 -20.57 8.36 -0.10
N ARG A 33 -21.14 9.32 -0.84
CA ARG A 33 -22.34 9.07 -1.66
C ARG A 33 -22.07 8.04 -2.76
N LEU A 34 -20.92 8.12 -3.43
CA LEU A 34 -20.53 7.16 -4.48
C LEU A 34 -20.29 5.76 -3.91
N ILE A 35 -19.65 5.66 -2.74
CA ILE A 35 -19.46 4.40 -2.01
C ILE A 35 -20.82 3.79 -1.64
N GLY A 36 -21.78 4.60 -1.19
CA GLY A 36 -23.15 4.14 -0.92
C GLY A 36 -23.84 3.56 -2.17
N GLY A 37 -23.70 4.23 -3.31
CA GLY A 37 -24.21 3.73 -4.59
C GLY A 37 -23.53 2.42 -5.02
N LEU A 38 -22.21 2.33 -4.86
CA LEU A 38 -21.44 1.12 -5.15
C LEU A 38 -21.87 -0.04 -4.26
N ALA A 39 -22.08 0.20 -2.97
CA ALA A 39 -22.56 -0.79 -2.02
C ALA A 39 -23.97 -1.30 -2.37
N ALA A 40 -24.84 -0.45 -2.93
CA ALA A 40 -26.14 -0.87 -3.44
C ALA A 40 -25.99 -1.78 -4.67
N ILE A 41 -25.09 -1.45 -5.61
CA ILE A 41 -24.82 -2.28 -6.79
C ILE A 41 -24.25 -3.64 -6.38
N CYS A 42 -23.28 -3.69 -5.44
CA CYS A 42 -22.71 -4.94 -4.92
C CYS A 42 -23.76 -5.92 -4.39
N GLN A 43 -24.86 -5.41 -3.83
CA GLN A 43 -25.96 -6.24 -3.30
C GLN A 43 -26.84 -6.85 -4.41
N THR A 44 -26.78 -6.31 -5.62
CA THR A 44 -27.53 -6.83 -6.78
C THR A 44 -26.76 -7.85 -7.60
N LEU A 45 -25.43 -7.95 -7.42
CA LEU A 45 -24.60 -8.90 -8.16
C LEU A 45 -24.86 -10.33 -7.70
N SER A 46 -24.95 -11.24 -8.66
CA SER A 46 -24.86 -12.67 -8.41
C SER A 46 -23.47 -13.07 -7.92
N ASP A 47 -23.34 -14.26 -7.33
CA ASP A 47 -22.04 -14.78 -6.88
C ASP A 47 -21.02 -14.87 -8.02
N VAL A 48 -21.49 -15.21 -9.23
CA VAL A 48 -20.65 -15.29 -10.43
C VAL A 48 -20.14 -13.91 -10.82
N GLU A 49 -21.02 -12.92 -10.92
CA GLU A 49 -20.63 -11.54 -11.26
C GLU A 49 -19.68 -10.94 -10.21
N ARG A 50 -19.90 -11.25 -8.93
CA ARG A 50 -19.01 -10.81 -7.85
C ARG A 50 -17.62 -11.43 -7.98
N LEU A 51 -17.54 -12.74 -8.27
CA LEU A 51 -16.25 -13.41 -8.47
C LEU A 51 -15.51 -12.87 -9.70
N ASP A 52 -16.21 -12.63 -10.81
CA ASP A 52 -15.63 -12.03 -12.01
C ASP A 52 -15.10 -10.61 -11.75
N ALA A 53 -15.87 -9.79 -11.01
CA ALA A 53 -15.44 -8.45 -10.62
C ALA A 53 -14.22 -8.49 -9.69
N GLN A 54 -14.21 -9.39 -8.70
CA GLN A 54 -13.07 -9.56 -7.79
C GLN A 54 -11.81 -10.03 -8.55
N GLU A 55 -11.94 -10.98 -9.49
CA GLU A 55 -10.81 -11.41 -10.32
C GLU A 55 -10.23 -10.21 -11.09
N LEU A 56 -11.09 -9.42 -11.73
CA LEU A 56 -10.68 -8.25 -12.51
C LEU A 56 -9.97 -7.21 -11.65
N VAL A 57 -10.58 -6.83 -10.52
CA VAL A 57 -10.06 -5.80 -9.62
C VAL A 57 -8.73 -6.23 -9.00
N LEU A 58 -8.64 -7.45 -8.49
CA LEU A 58 -7.39 -7.97 -7.91
C LEU A 58 -6.29 -8.09 -8.97
N THR A 59 -6.63 -8.44 -10.21
CA THR A 59 -5.67 -8.49 -11.32
C THR A 59 -5.14 -7.10 -11.63
N ASP A 60 -6.02 -6.11 -11.77
CA ASP A 60 -5.62 -4.74 -12.04
C ASP A 60 -4.80 -4.18 -10.85
N ASP A 61 -5.19 -4.41 -9.61
CA ASP A 61 -4.40 -3.98 -8.45
C ASP A 61 -3.01 -4.59 -8.41
N ALA A 62 -2.89 -5.91 -8.61
CA ALA A 62 -1.60 -6.60 -8.61
C ALA A 62 -0.69 -6.12 -9.75
N MET A 63 -1.25 -5.91 -10.94
CA MET A 63 -0.47 -5.43 -12.09
C MET A 63 0.00 -3.98 -11.88
N GLU A 64 -0.90 -3.10 -11.44
CA GLU A 64 -0.62 -1.67 -11.32
C GLU A 64 0.26 -1.36 -10.11
N THR A 65 0.04 -2.04 -8.97
CA THR A 65 0.88 -1.87 -7.77
C THR A 65 2.31 -2.32 -8.02
N ALA A 66 2.52 -3.36 -8.84
CA ALA A 66 3.86 -3.80 -9.24
C ALA A 66 4.49 -2.81 -10.23
N ALA A 67 3.73 -2.37 -11.24
CA ALA A 67 4.20 -1.44 -12.25
C ALA A 67 4.60 -0.05 -11.70
N ILE A 68 3.93 0.42 -10.65
CA ILE A 68 4.32 1.65 -9.93
C ILE A 68 5.76 1.54 -9.42
N GLU A 69 6.16 0.38 -8.89
CA GLU A 69 7.53 0.11 -8.41
C GLU A 69 8.50 -0.34 -9.52
N GLY A 70 8.07 -0.30 -10.79
CA GLY A 70 8.87 -0.76 -11.93
C GLY A 70 8.98 -2.28 -12.06
N GLU A 71 8.19 -3.05 -11.30
CA GLU A 71 8.15 -4.50 -11.39
C GLU A 71 7.25 -4.96 -12.55
N ILE A 72 7.78 -5.85 -13.39
CA ILE A 72 7.04 -6.43 -14.52
C ILE A 72 6.60 -7.84 -14.12
N LEU A 73 5.29 -8.00 -13.91
CA LEU A 73 4.65 -9.28 -13.68
C LEU A 73 3.93 -9.77 -14.94
N ARG A 74 3.79 -11.09 -15.07
CA ARG A 74 2.95 -11.68 -16.11
C ARG A 74 1.50 -11.69 -15.66
N ARG A 75 0.62 -11.06 -16.44
CA ARG A 75 -0.83 -11.05 -16.18
C ARG A 75 -1.41 -12.47 -16.07
N SER A 76 -0.89 -13.43 -16.84
CA SER A 76 -1.26 -14.85 -16.77
C SER A 76 -0.96 -15.45 -15.39
N SER A 77 0.24 -15.22 -14.85
CA SER A 77 0.63 -15.72 -13.52
C SER A 77 -0.20 -15.10 -12.41
N VAL A 78 -0.44 -13.78 -12.48
CA VAL A 78 -1.31 -13.06 -11.52
C VAL A 78 -2.73 -13.62 -11.53
N ARG A 79 -3.35 -13.73 -12.72
CA ARG A 79 -4.70 -14.30 -12.85
C ARG A 79 -4.79 -15.74 -12.38
N ALA A 80 -3.81 -16.59 -12.74
CA ALA A 80 -3.76 -17.97 -12.29
C ALA A 80 -3.71 -18.07 -10.76
N SER A 81 -2.91 -17.21 -10.11
CA SER A 81 -2.82 -17.12 -8.65
C SER A 81 -4.14 -16.69 -8.00
N ILE A 82 -4.79 -15.66 -8.54
CA ILE A 82 -6.08 -15.15 -8.06
C ILE A 82 -7.16 -16.22 -8.20
N ARG A 83 -7.33 -16.78 -9.40
CA ARG A 83 -8.35 -17.80 -9.67
C ARG A 83 -8.19 -19.01 -8.77
N LYS A 84 -6.96 -19.47 -8.55
CA LYS A 84 -6.68 -20.55 -7.60
C LYS A 84 -7.15 -20.23 -6.18
N ARG A 85 -6.92 -19.00 -5.69
CA ARG A 85 -7.34 -18.58 -4.33
C ARG A 85 -8.84 -18.29 -4.22
N LEU A 86 -9.49 -17.94 -5.32
CA LEU A 86 -10.95 -17.80 -5.40
C LEU A 86 -11.69 -19.14 -5.67
N GLY A 87 -10.96 -20.25 -5.83
CA GLY A 87 -11.57 -21.56 -6.14
C GLY A 87 -12.08 -21.69 -7.57
N LEU A 88 -11.62 -20.83 -8.48
CA LEU A 88 -11.99 -20.82 -9.90
C LEU A 88 -11.09 -21.73 -10.74
N PRO A 89 -11.60 -22.29 -11.87
CA PRO A 89 -10.78 -23.12 -12.77
C PRO A 89 -9.57 -22.37 -13.32
N VAL A 90 -8.39 -22.98 -13.32
CA VAL A 90 -7.16 -22.39 -13.86
C VAL A 90 -6.83 -23.03 -15.20
N GLU A 91 -6.85 -22.25 -16.28
CA GLU A 91 -6.60 -22.75 -17.65
C GLU A 91 -5.14 -23.19 -17.87
N ARG A 92 -4.19 -22.51 -17.24
CA ARG A 92 -2.75 -22.79 -17.35
C ARG A 92 -2.04 -22.54 -16.03
N GLU A 93 -1.27 -23.51 -15.57
CA GLU A 93 -0.34 -23.31 -14.46
C GLU A 93 0.87 -22.49 -14.92
N ASP A 94 0.78 -21.17 -14.80
CA ASP A 94 1.88 -20.24 -14.97
C ASP A 94 2.32 -19.74 -13.58
N ARG A 95 3.23 -20.47 -12.93
CA ARG A 95 3.67 -20.14 -11.58
C ARG A 95 4.78 -19.10 -11.59
N ASP A 96 4.55 -17.99 -10.89
CA ASP A 96 5.56 -16.98 -10.54
C ASP A 96 5.41 -16.69 -9.05
N ALA A 97 6.45 -16.99 -8.27
CA ALA A 97 6.44 -16.83 -6.83
C ALA A 97 6.23 -15.37 -6.39
N ARG A 98 6.64 -14.39 -7.20
CA ARG A 98 6.41 -12.96 -6.90
C ARG A 98 4.95 -12.58 -7.14
N ALA A 99 4.35 -13.07 -8.22
CA ALA A 99 2.92 -12.90 -8.47
C ALA A 99 2.10 -13.58 -7.36
N ASP A 100 2.46 -14.81 -6.98
CA ASP A 100 1.82 -15.53 -5.88
C ASP A 100 1.94 -14.76 -4.56
N GLY A 101 3.14 -14.26 -4.25
CA GLY A 101 3.44 -13.46 -3.08
C GLY A 101 2.60 -12.19 -3.00
N LEU A 102 2.59 -11.39 -4.06
CA LEU A 102 1.83 -10.14 -4.12
C LEU A 102 0.32 -10.39 -4.00
N VAL A 103 -0.22 -11.40 -4.69
CA VAL A 103 -1.65 -11.73 -4.59
C VAL A 103 -2.00 -12.23 -3.18
N SER A 104 -1.09 -12.93 -2.48
CA SER A 104 -1.29 -13.27 -1.05
C SER A 104 -1.45 -12.01 -0.20
N VAL A 105 -0.60 -10.99 -0.41
CA VAL A 105 -0.64 -9.74 0.33
C VAL A 105 -1.95 -8.99 0.08
N LEU A 106 -2.36 -8.85 -1.18
CA LEU A 106 -3.59 -8.14 -1.53
C LEU A 106 -4.84 -8.80 -0.94
N LEU A 107 -4.91 -10.14 -0.99
CA LEU A 107 -6.01 -10.87 -0.39
C LEU A 107 -6.00 -10.80 1.13
N ASP A 108 -4.83 -10.99 1.77
CA ASP A 108 -4.74 -10.89 3.23
C ASP A 108 -5.08 -9.47 3.71
N ALA A 109 -4.59 -8.42 3.04
CA ALA A 109 -4.91 -7.03 3.37
C ALA A 109 -6.43 -6.79 3.38
N ARG A 110 -7.16 -7.37 2.43
CA ARG A 110 -8.61 -7.25 2.31
C ARG A 110 -9.41 -8.19 3.22
N LEU A 111 -8.74 -9.06 3.97
CA LEU A 111 -9.39 -9.73 5.09
C LEU A 111 -9.77 -8.65 6.10
N LYS A 112 -11.05 -8.62 6.49
CA LYS A 112 -11.63 -7.67 7.45
C LYS A 112 -11.17 -7.96 8.89
N LYS A 113 -9.87 -8.26 9.06
CA LYS A 113 -9.21 -8.48 10.34
C LYS A 113 -9.25 -7.17 11.14
N PRO A 114 -9.40 -7.24 12.48
CA PRO A 114 -9.54 -6.04 13.31
C PRO A 114 -8.24 -5.24 13.44
N SER A 115 -7.08 -5.88 13.28
CA SER A 115 -5.78 -5.24 13.50
C SER A 115 -4.73 -5.67 12.48
N LEU A 116 -3.72 -4.81 12.33
CA LEU A 116 -2.48 -5.10 11.64
C LEU A 116 -1.35 -5.15 12.68
N THR A 117 -0.76 -6.33 12.84
CA THR A 117 0.38 -6.57 13.73
C THR A 117 1.69 -6.49 12.95
N GLU A 118 2.79 -6.28 13.67
CA GLU A 118 4.14 -6.33 13.10
C GLU A 118 4.43 -7.67 12.43
N GLU A 119 4.07 -8.79 13.07
CA GLU A 119 4.21 -10.13 12.49
C GLU A 119 3.47 -10.27 11.16
N ARG A 120 2.26 -9.72 11.06
CA ARG A 120 1.48 -9.77 9.82
C ARG A 120 2.11 -8.89 8.73
N LEU A 121 2.61 -7.72 9.09
CA LEU A 121 3.35 -6.85 8.18
C LEU A 121 4.64 -7.53 7.67
N PHE A 122 5.37 -8.23 8.54
CA PHE A 122 6.54 -9.03 8.18
C PHE A 122 6.17 -10.21 7.29
N GLY A 123 5.02 -10.86 7.53
CA GLY A 123 4.46 -11.87 6.63
C GLY A 123 4.19 -11.33 5.23
N TRP A 124 3.66 -10.11 5.12
CA TRP A 124 3.50 -9.45 3.83
C TRP A 124 4.83 -9.19 3.13
N HIS A 125 5.81 -8.64 3.86
CA HIS A 125 7.14 -8.42 3.31
C HIS A 125 7.81 -9.74 2.88
N ALA A 126 7.66 -10.82 3.65
CA ALA A 126 8.16 -12.13 3.28
C ALA A 126 7.56 -12.64 1.96
N ALA A 127 6.25 -12.46 1.80
CA ALA A 127 5.54 -12.86 0.60
C ALA A 127 6.01 -12.09 -0.63
N LEU A 128 6.32 -10.80 -0.52
CA LEU A 128 6.82 -10.00 -1.65
C LEU A 128 8.21 -10.41 -2.14
N PHE A 129 9.04 -11.00 -1.27
CA PHE A 129 10.45 -11.30 -1.57
C PHE A 129 10.83 -12.75 -1.25
N PRO A 130 10.20 -13.75 -1.92
CA PRO A 130 10.40 -15.17 -1.61
C PRO A 130 11.84 -15.65 -1.82
N GLY A 131 12.61 -14.95 -2.66
CA GLY A 131 14.02 -15.27 -2.91
C GLY A 131 15.02 -14.61 -1.96
N GLY A 132 14.61 -13.61 -1.16
CA GLY A 132 15.55 -12.84 -0.33
C GLY A 132 16.26 -11.67 -1.05
N TYR A 133 15.83 -11.32 -2.26
CA TYR A 133 16.48 -10.30 -3.10
C TYR A 133 15.48 -9.31 -3.67
N SER A 134 15.91 -8.07 -3.83
CA SER A 134 15.33 -7.08 -4.74
C SER A 134 16.25 -6.91 -5.95
N GLY A 135 15.80 -7.37 -7.12
CA GLY A 135 16.67 -7.51 -8.28
C GLY A 135 17.88 -8.40 -7.97
N LEU A 136 19.09 -7.82 -8.06
CA LEU A 136 20.35 -8.51 -7.74
C LEU A 136 20.85 -8.22 -6.32
N HIS A 137 20.14 -7.39 -5.55
CA HIS A 137 20.56 -6.96 -4.23
C HIS A 137 19.89 -7.82 -3.16
N LYS A 138 20.71 -8.39 -2.28
CA LYS A 138 20.21 -9.12 -1.11
C LYS A 138 19.59 -8.13 -0.12
N ILE A 139 18.42 -8.45 0.42
CA ILE A 139 17.70 -7.60 1.36
C ILE A 139 17.33 -8.35 2.64
N ARG A 140 17.00 -7.61 3.69
CA ARG A 140 16.51 -8.15 4.97
C ARG A 140 15.03 -8.44 4.86
N VAL A 141 14.69 -9.69 4.51
CA VAL A 141 13.29 -10.11 4.40
C VAL A 141 12.65 -10.31 5.77
N ALA A 142 11.42 -9.80 5.92
CA ALA A 142 10.61 -9.90 7.14
C ALA A 142 11.29 -9.25 8.36
N LYS A 143 12.06 -8.19 8.11
CA LYS A 143 12.81 -7.44 9.11
C LYS A 143 12.92 -5.99 8.65
N TYR A 144 12.99 -5.08 9.60
CA TYR A 144 13.31 -3.69 9.30
C TYR A 144 14.72 -3.54 8.70
N ARG A 145 14.89 -2.44 7.98
CA ARG A 145 16.17 -2.06 7.36
C ARG A 145 17.29 -1.89 8.39
N GLY A 146 18.52 -1.87 7.89
CA GLY A 146 19.73 -1.74 8.70
C GLY A 146 20.06 -0.29 9.06
N GLN A 147 21.33 -0.10 9.44
CA GLN A 147 21.86 1.20 9.87
C GLN A 147 22.13 2.17 8.72
N GLU A 148 22.01 1.70 7.47
CA GLU A 148 22.21 2.52 6.29
C GLU A 148 21.13 3.63 6.22
N GLU A 149 21.54 4.82 5.79
CA GLU A 149 20.61 5.92 5.56
C GLU A 149 19.67 5.57 4.42
N MET A 150 18.36 5.66 4.66
CA MET A 150 17.34 5.35 3.67
C MET A 150 16.98 6.62 2.92
N GLN A 151 17.48 6.74 1.71
CA GLN A 151 17.23 7.88 0.82
C GLN A 151 16.31 7.46 -0.32
N ILE A 152 15.27 8.26 -0.58
CA ILE A 152 14.49 8.16 -1.81
C ILE A 152 15.14 9.07 -2.83
N VAL A 153 15.74 8.46 -3.85
CA VAL A 153 16.51 9.15 -4.88
C VAL A 153 15.93 8.94 -6.27
N SER A 154 16.11 9.91 -7.15
CA SER A 154 15.89 9.75 -8.59
C SER A 154 17.13 10.20 -9.38
N GLY A 155 17.19 9.88 -10.66
CA GLY A 155 18.32 10.22 -11.54
C GLY A 155 19.23 9.03 -11.83
N SER A 156 20.12 9.22 -12.80
CA SER A 156 21.11 8.21 -13.18
C SER A 156 22.25 8.15 -12.17
N ILE A 157 22.98 7.02 -12.15
CA ILE A 157 24.17 6.84 -11.31
C ILE A 157 25.13 8.04 -11.47
N GLY A 158 25.49 8.66 -10.35
CA GLY A 158 26.36 9.84 -10.28
C GLY A 158 25.68 11.20 -10.55
N ARG A 159 24.35 11.21 -10.72
CA ARG A 159 23.51 12.42 -10.87
C ARG A 159 22.20 12.28 -10.09
N GLU A 160 22.27 11.64 -8.93
CA GLU A 160 21.13 11.38 -8.08
C GLU A 160 20.62 12.67 -7.41
N THR A 161 19.31 12.85 -7.39
CA THR A 161 18.62 13.86 -6.58
C THR A 161 17.96 13.15 -5.40
N VAL A 162 18.30 13.57 -4.18
CA VAL A 162 17.66 13.08 -2.96
C VAL A 162 16.35 13.84 -2.75
N HIS A 163 15.24 13.12 -2.82
CA HIS A 163 13.89 13.68 -2.60
C HIS A 163 13.47 13.61 -1.14
N TYR A 164 13.94 12.60 -0.42
CA TYR A 164 13.60 12.39 0.99
C TYR A 164 14.62 11.51 1.70
N VAL A 165 14.83 11.75 2.99
CA VAL A 165 15.59 10.87 3.87
C VAL A 165 14.67 10.43 5.01
N ALA A 166 14.46 9.12 5.12
CA ALA A 166 13.59 8.54 6.15
C ALA A 166 14.24 8.57 7.54
N PRO A 167 13.46 8.42 8.64
CA PRO A 167 14.00 8.39 10.00
C PRO A 167 15.19 7.43 10.15
N PRO A 168 16.22 7.73 10.95
CA PRO A 168 17.35 6.82 11.12
C PRO A 168 16.91 5.53 11.82
N LYS A 169 17.69 4.44 11.66
CA LYS A 169 17.35 3.14 12.26
C LYS A 169 17.12 3.20 13.78
N ALA A 170 17.83 4.09 14.48
CA ALA A 170 17.70 4.29 15.91
C ALA A 170 16.27 4.69 16.35
N GLU A 171 15.53 5.40 15.48
CA GLU A 171 14.16 5.83 15.76
C GLU A 171 13.12 4.83 15.22
N LEU A 172 13.51 3.99 14.26
CA LEU A 172 12.59 3.18 13.45
C LEU A 172 11.65 2.28 14.28
N ASP A 173 12.17 1.59 15.29
CA ASP A 173 11.37 0.66 16.10
C ASP A 173 10.32 1.45 16.91
N ARG A 174 10.67 2.65 17.39
CA ARG A 174 9.74 3.55 18.08
C ARG A 174 8.69 4.09 17.10
N GLU A 175 9.10 4.51 15.92
CA GLU A 175 8.17 5.05 14.90
C GLU A 175 7.17 4.00 14.43
N MET A 176 7.60 2.76 14.21
CA MET A 176 6.70 1.66 13.86
C MET A 176 5.76 1.27 15.00
N THR A 177 6.22 1.31 16.26
CA THR A 177 5.35 1.08 17.42
C THR A 177 4.23 2.12 17.48
N ARG A 178 4.57 3.41 17.39
CA ARG A 178 3.58 4.51 17.38
C ARG A 178 2.61 4.38 16.21
N PHE A 179 3.12 4.01 15.03
CA PHE A 179 2.30 3.78 13.85
C PHE A 179 1.28 2.66 14.08
N PHE A 180 1.69 1.50 14.60
CA PHE A 180 0.76 0.40 14.88
C PHE A 180 -0.25 0.75 15.98
N ASP A 181 0.18 1.43 17.04
CA ASP A 181 -0.72 1.86 18.12
C ASP A 181 -1.82 2.77 17.56
N TRP A 182 -1.46 3.78 16.77
CA TRP A 182 -2.42 4.69 16.14
C TRP A 182 -3.31 3.99 15.10
N LEU A 183 -2.70 3.15 14.25
CA LEU A 183 -3.41 2.44 13.17
C LEU A 183 -4.51 1.54 13.74
N ASN A 184 -4.21 0.83 14.83
CA ASN A 184 -5.11 -0.12 15.47
C ASN A 184 -6.08 0.52 16.48
N THR A 185 -5.88 1.79 16.85
CA THR A 185 -6.81 2.51 17.73
C THR A 185 -8.16 2.71 17.02
N GLU A 186 -9.27 2.34 17.66
CA GLU A 186 -10.60 2.72 17.20
C GLU A 186 -10.86 4.18 17.61
N ASN A 187 -10.93 5.08 16.62
CA ASN A 187 -11.21 6.49 16.83
C ASN A 187 -12.36 6.93 15.89
N GLU A 188 -13.02 8.04 16.21
CA GLU A 188 -14.11 8.63 15.41
C GLU A 188 -13.60 9.29 14.11
N GLN A 189 -12.35 9.03 13.72
CA GLN A 189 -11.76 9.61 12.53
C GLN A 189 -12.40 9.03 11.27
N GLU A 190 -12.67 9.90 10.30
CA GLU A 190 -13.24 9.51 9.02
C GLU A 190 -12.31 8.48 8.32
N PRO A 191 -12.82 7.31 7.89
CA PRO A 191 -11.96 6.22 7.43
C PRO A 191 -11.13 6.49 6.17
N LEU A 192 -11.59 7.32 5.22
CA LEU A 192 -10.79 7.71 4.05
C LEU A 192 -9.62 8.59 4.48
N ILE A 193 -9.84 9.52 5.42
CA ILE A 193 -8.75 10.32 6.00
C ILE A 193 -7.76 9.42 6.73
N LYS A 194 -8.24 8.49 7.56
CA LYS A 194 -7.38 7.55 8.27
C LYS A 194 -6.53 6.72 7.32
N ALA A 195 -7.11 6.23 6.22
CA ALA A 195 -6.40 5.48 5.20
C ALA A 195 -5.33 6.33 4.47
N GLY A 196 -5.63 7.61 4.19
CA GLY A 196 -4.67 8.54 3.59
C GLY A 196 -3.50 8.86 4.51
N ILE A 197 -3.77 9.15 5.79
CA ILE A 197 -2.71 9.41 6.79
C ILE A 197 -1.87 8.15 7.02
N ALA A 198 -2.49 6.98 7.15
CA ALA A 198 -1.77 5.72 7.32
C ALA A 198 -0.81 5.44 6.16
N HIS A 199 -1.27 5.70 4.93
CA HIS A 199 -0.46 5.57 3.73
C HIS A 199 0.75 6.51 3.79
N LEU A 200 0.52 7.81 4.00
CA LEU A 200 1.57 8.81 4.08
C LEU A 200 2.58 8.47 5.18
N TRP A 201 2.10 8.22 6.40
CA TRP A 201 2.95 7.93 7.55
C TRP A 201 3.83 6.70 7.32
N PHE A 202 3.26 5.60 6.81
CA PHE A 202 4.03 4.40 6.52
C PHE A 202 5.13 4.65 5.48
N ILE A 203 4.81 5.37 4.40
CA ILE A 203 5.78 5.72 3.35
C ILE A 203 6.90 6.61 3.90
N MET A 204 6.59 7.52 4.82
CA MET A 204 7.55 8.43 5.45
C MET A 204 8.47 7.72 6.47
N ILE A 205 8.00 6.68 7.16
CA ILE A 205 8.86 5.83 8.01
C ILE A 205 9.83 5.00 7.15
N HIS A 206 9.35 4.48 6.02
CA HIS A 206 10.10 3.65 5.07
C HIS A 206 10.84 2.48 5.76
N PRO A 207 10.11 1.56 6.42
CA PRO A 207 10.70 0.63 7.38
C PRO A 207 11.55 -0.50 6.77
N PHE A 208 11.38 -0.82 5.50
CA PHE A 208 12.03 -1.96 4.85
C PHE A 208 13.10 -1.54 3.85
N ASP A 209 14.02 -2.46 3.52
CA ASP A 209 15.04 -2.23 2.47
C ASP A 209 14.39 -2.05 1.08
N ASP A 210 13.25 -2.70 0.81
CA ASP A 210 12.43 -2.55 -0.39
C ASP A 210 10.97 -2.99 -0.11
N GLY A 211 10.02 -2.68 -1.00
CA GLY A 211 8.62 -3.10 -0.92
C GLY A 211 7.72 -2.12 -0.16
N ASN A 212 8.26 -1.01 0.34
CA ASN A 212 7.52 -0.03 1.14
C ASN A 212 6.29 0.54 0.39
N GLY A 213 6.42 0.85 -0.91
CA GLY A 213 5.27 1.32 -1.70
C GLY A 213 4.13 0.31 -1.79
N ARG A 214 4.47 -0.95 -2.11
CA ARG A 214 3.51 -2.07 -2.19
C ARG A 214 2.83 -2.35 -0.84
N ILE A 215 3.62 -2.36 0.24
CA ILE A 215 3.09 -2.56 1.60
C ILE A 215 2.25 -1.37 2.05
N GLY A 216 2.66 -0.13 1.77
CA GLY A 216 1.89 1.07 2.10
C GLY A 216 0.52 1.09 1.42
N ARG A 217 0.42 0.61 0.17
CA ARG A 217 -0.87 0.41 -0.51
C ARG A 217 -1.69 -0.73 0.13
N ALA A 218 -1.05 -1.82 0.55
CA ALA A 218 -1.73 -2.90 1.27
C ALA A 218 -2.25 -2.46 2.65
N VAL A 219 -1.55 -1.56 3.35
CA VAL A 219 -2.04 -0.92 4.59
C VAL A 219 -3.31 -0.10 4.32
N THR A 220 -3.33 0.68 3.24
CA THR A 220 -4.52 1.42 2.79
C THR A 220 -5.70 0.46 2.54
N ASP A 221 -5.47 -0.60 1.77
CA ASP A 221 -6.47 -1.64 1.50
C ASP A 221 -7.01 -2.26 2.80
N HIS A 222 -6.14 -2.50 3.80
CA HIS A 222 -6.53 -3.07 5.08
C HIS A 222 -7.52 -2.19 5.86
N LEU A 223 -7.27 -0.87 5.91
CA LEU A 223 -8.19 0.06 6.56
C LEU A 223 -9.51 0.18 5.79
N LEU A 224 -9.43 0.31 4.46
CA LEU A 224 -10.62 0.49 3.63
C LEU A 224 -11.48 -0.79 3.55
N ALA A 225 -10.89 -1.99 3.63
CA ALA A 225 -11.66 -3.24 3.66
C ALA A 225 -12.54 -3.37 4.92
N ARG A 226 -12.12 -2.77 6.03
CA ARG A 226 -12.88 -2.75 7.29
C ARG A 226 -14.08 -1.79 7.20
N SER A 227 -13.87 -0.60 6.64
CA SER A 227 -14.88 0.46 6.63
C SER A 227 -15.75 0.48 5.38
N TYR A 228 -15.21 0.07 4.23
CA TYR A 228 -15.85 0.11 2.91
C TYR A 228 -15.62 -1.20 2.14
N PRO A 229 -16.17 -2.33 2.60
CA PRO A 229 -15.91 -3.63 1.96
C PRO A 229 -16.32 -3.68 0.49
N SER A 230 -17.47 -3.08 0.13
CA SER A 230 -17.93 -2.99 -1.27
C SER A 230 -16.97 -2.20 -2.17
N LEU A 231 -16.25 -1.23 -1.61
CA LEU A 231 -15.24 -0.47 -2.35
C LEU A 231 -14.07 -1.39 -2.72
N MET A 232 -13.61 -2.21 -1.79
CA MET A 232 -12.51 -3.14 -2.01
C MET A 232 -12.86 -4.33 -2.93
N GLU A 233 -14.14 -4.59 -3.18
CA GLU A 233 -14.60 -5.60 -4.13
C GLU A 233 -14.58 -5.11 -5.58
N LEU A 234 -14.83 -3.81 -5.80
CA LEU A 234 -15.10 -3.26 -7.13
C LEU A 234 -14.11 -2.18 -7.61
N VAL A 235 -13.21 -1.71 -6.74
CA VAL A 235 -12.28 -0.62 -7.04
C VAL A 235 -10.83 -1.02 -6.82
N SER A 236 -10.00 -0.67 -7.81
CA SER A 236 -8.54 -0.79 -7.75
C SER A 236 -7.90 0.58 -7.52
N PHE A 237 -7.39 0.82 -6.31
CA PHE A 237 -6.70 2.07 -5.99
C PHE A 237 -5.35 2.19 -6.72
N SER A 238 -4.65 1.07 -6.87
CA SER A 238 -3.35 1.09 -7.55
C SER A 238 -3.49 1.51 -9.01
N LYS A 239 -4.60 1.14 -9.67
CA LYS A 239 -4.93 1.60 -11.02
C LYS A 239 -5.10 3.11 -11.09
N TYR A 240 -5.84 3.71 -10.16
CA TYR A 240 -6.03 5.16 -10.15
C TYR A 240 -4.74 5.92 -9.79
N ILE A 241 -3.90 5.37 -8.90
CA ILE A 241 -2.56 5.92 -8.64
C ILE A 241 -1.70 5.84 -9.90
N SER A 242 -1.76 4.72 -10.64
CA SER A 242 -0.99 4.52 -11.88
C SER A 242 -1.37 5.54 -12.96
N LEU A 243 -2.66 5.86 -13.10
CA LEU A 243 -3.17 6.87 -14.05
C LEU A 243 -2.56 8.27 -13.84
N ASP A 244 -2.24 8.66 -12.59
CA ASP A 244 -1.51 9.89 -12.27
C ASP A 244 -0.32 9.62 -11.34
N ARG A 245 0.56 8.71 -11.77
CA ARG A 245 1.76 8.35 -10.98
C ARG A 245 2.63 9.56 -10.66
N LYS A 246 2.71 10.53 -11.58
CA LYS A 246 3.49 11.77 -11.37
C LYS A 246 2.85 12.67 -10.33
N GLY A 247 1.52 12.83 -10.34
CA GLY A 247 0.80 13.56 -9.30
C GLY A 247 0.95 12.91 -7.93
N TYR A 248 0.83 11.58 -7.86
CA TYR A 248 1.03 10.83 -6.62
C TYR A 248 2.38 11.12 -5.95
N TYR A 249 3.50 10.94 -6.67
CA TYR A 249 4.82 11.21 -6.10
C TYR A 249 5.05 12.69 -5.80
N ARG A 250 4.48 13.61 -6.60
CA ARG A 250 4.57 15.05 -6.34
C ARG A 250 3.89 15.46 -5.03
N VAL A 251 2.75 14.85 -4.71
CA VAL A 251 2.05 15.11 -3.43
C VAL A 251 2.83 14.51 -2.26
N LEU A 252 3.43 13.33 -2.42
CA LEU A 252 4.29 12.73 -1.39
C LEU A 252 5.55 13.57 -1.13
N GLU A 253 6.16 14.13 -2.17
CA GLU A 253 7.34 14.99 -2.04
C GLU A 253 7.03 16.37 -1.42
N ALA A 254 5.79 16.83 -1.53
CA ALA A 254 5.35 18.11 -1.00
C ALA A 254 4.92 18.07 0.48
N ALA A 255 4.71 16.87 1.04
CA ALA A 255 4.26 16.65 2.41
C ALA A 255 5.42 16.76 3.42
#